data_AF-Q2CH93-F1
#
_entry.id   AF-Q2CH93-F1
#
_cell.length_a   1.000
_cell.length_b   1.000
_cell.length_c   1.000
_cell.angle_alpha   90.00
_cell.angle_beta   90.00
_cell.angle_gamma   90.00
#
_symmetry.space_group_name_H-M   'P 1'
#
loop_
_entity.id
_entity.type
_entity.pdbx_description
1 polymer ?
#
loop_
_entity_poly.entity_id
_entity_poly.type
_entity_poly.pdbx_seq_one_letter_code
_entity_poly.pdbx_strand_id
1 'polypeptide(L)'
;YSDNREFGIRVEVTALSRVYKEGFFILAFNMSKFAYGGFTRITIFHQLGDEKLGIFSTAWQFVPLSTLFFAQVTRTWRLTITQCIKHGDRAAFRKQICSLVITVFAPTLLATTVILLYGGEVIHLVFNDQYAAASELMPFIALYFLVIALDTVSVLLAVALSLSRVVAVAYATFGVVTVLACLVVAELKSLNLLLVTIIAGHFLAASVTAALSLVKLRTAFR
;
A
#
# COMPACT_ATOMS: atom_id res chain seq x y z
N TYR A 1 38.83 -8.94 -30.68
CA TYR A 1 37.40 -9.26 -30.89
C TYR A 1 36.80 -10.19 -29.84
N SER A 2 37.58 -10.99 -29.08
CA SER A 2 37.10 -11.77 -27.93
C SER A 2 36.80 -10.91 -26.69
N ASP A 3 37.59 -9.87 -26.46
CA ASP A 3 37.53 -9.02 -25.26
C ASP A 3 36.21 -8.21 -25.13
N ASN A 4 35.68 -7.72 -26.26
CA ASN A 4 34.40 -6.99 -26.27
C ASN A 4 33.20 -7.90 -25.97
N ARG A 5 33.28 -9.21 -26.21
CA ARG A 5 32.20 -10.15 -25.87
C ARG A 5 32.19 -10.47 -24.39
N GLU A 6 33.34 -10.69 -23.76
CA GLU A 6 33.41 -10.89 -22.31
C GLU A 6 32.98 -9.65 -21.53
N PHE A 7 33.36 -8.45 -21.98
CA PHE A 7 32.90 -7.20 -21.37
C PHE A 7 31.39 -7.03 -21.50
N GLY A 8 30.82 -7.29 -22.69
CA GLY A 8 29.37 -7.25 -22.93
C GLY A 8 28.59 -8.22 -22.04
N ILE A 9 29.05 -9.49 -21.94
CA ILE A 9 28.43 -10.52 -21.11
C ILE A 9 28.50 -10.15 -19.62
N ARG A 10 29.63 -9.62 -19.13
CA ARG A 10 29.77 -9.20 -17.72
C ARG A 10 28.84 -8.03 -17.36
N VAL A 11 28.67 -7.06 -18.27
CA VAL A 11 27.75 -5.93 -18.09
C VAL A 11 26.30 -6.43 -18.02
N GLU A 12 25.91 -7.36 -18.90
CA GLU A 12 24.57 -7.96 -18.91
C GLU A 12 24.28 -8.77 -17.64
N VAL A 13 25.21 -9.62 -17.19
CA VAL A 13 25.04 -10.42 -15.96
C VAL A 13 24.91 -9.54 -14.72
N THR A 14 25.70 -8.46 -14.65
CA THR A 14 25.64 -7.51 -13.52
C THR A 14 24.30 -6.76 -13.51
N ALA A 15 23.82 -6.34 -14.68
CA ALA A 15 22.51 -5.69 -14.82
C ALA A 15 21.38 -6.65 -14.43
N LEU A 16 21.42 -7.91 -14.89
CA LEU A 16 20.45 -8.95 -14.56
C LEU A 16 20.42 -9.22 -13.05
N SER A 17 21.58 -9.35 -12.41
CA SER A 17 21.68 -9.54 -10.96
C SER A 17 21.05 -8.37 -10.19
N ARG A 18 21.25 -7.13 -10.65
CA ARG A 18 20.63 -5.95 -10.05
C ARG A 18 19.11 -5.98 -10.18
N VAL A 19 18.59 -6.26 -11.37
CA VAL A 19 17.14 -6.36 -11.60
C VAL A 19 16.53 -7.45 -10.72
N TYR A 20 17.18 -8.61 -10.62
CA TYR A 20 16.70 -9.71 -9.79
C TYR A 20 16.67 -9.34 -8.30
N LYS A 21 17.74 -8.73 -7.78
CA LYS A 21 17.80 -8.29 -6.37
C LYS A 21 16.73 -7.25 -6.04
N GLU A 22 16.55 -6.23 -6.88
CA GLU A 22 15.51 -5.22 -6.65
C GLU A 22 14.10 -5.82 -6.78
N GLY A 23 13.89 -6.69 -7.77
CA GLY A 23 12.63 -7.41 -7.98
C GLY A 23 12.27 -8.31 -6.80
N PHE A 24 13.25 -9.01 -6.22
CA PHE A 24 13.06 -9.85 -5.04
C PHE A 24 12.52 -9.05 -3.85
N PHE A 25 13.08 -7.87 -3.56
CA PHE A 25 12.59 -7.05 -2.44
C PHE A 25 11.18 -6.50 -2.69
N ILE A 26 10.86 -6.14 -3.94
CA ILE A 26 9.50 -5.72 -4.30
C ILE A 26 8.52 -6.90 -4.15
N LEU A 27 8.92 -8.11 -4.55
CA LEU A 27 8.12 -9.31 -4.34
C LEU A 27 7.91 -9.59 -2.86
N ALA A 28 8.97 -9.56 -2.05
CA ALA A 28 8.90 -9.77 -0.60
C ALA A 28 7.95 -8.77 0.06
N PHE A 29 8.04 -7.49 -0.32
CA PHE A 29 7.09 -6.46 0.12
C PHE A 29 5.63 -6.82 -0.21
N ASN A 30 5.35 -7.21 -1.45
CA ASN A 30 3.97 -7.56 -1.86
C ASN A 30 3.47 -8.83 -1.16
N MET A 31 4.34 -9.82 -0.96
CA MET A 31 4.01 -11.04 -0.21
C MET A 31 3.72 -10.73 1.25
N SER A 32 4.49 -9.84 1.89
CA SER A 32 4.20 -9.37 3.25
C SER A 32 2.83 -8.72 3.34
N LYS A 33 2.47 -7.87 2.37
CA LYS A 33 1.15 -7.24 2.30
C LYS A 33 0.02 -8.26 2.17
N PHE A 34 0.20 -9.23 1.28
CA PHE A 34 -0.76 -10.29 1.07
C PHE A 34 -0.92 -11.17 2.31
N ALA A 35 0.20 -11.57 2.93
CA ALA A 35 0.22 -12.43 4.10
C ALA A 35 -0.52 -11.80 5.28
N TYR A 36 -0.23 -10.55 5.67
CA TYR A 36 -0.93 -9.93 6.80
C TYR A 36 -2.44 -9.79 6.50
N GLY A 37 -2.82 -9.46 5.25
CA GLY A 37 -4.23 -9.38 4.84
C GLY A 37 -4.94 -10.74 4.87
N GLY A 38 -4.22 -11.84 4.65
CA GLY A 38 -4.72 -13.20 4.81
C GLY A 38 -4.86 -13.58 6.29
N PHE A 39 -3.81 -13.39 7.08
CA PHE A 39 -3.80 -13.74 8.51
C PHE A 39 -4.85 -12.97 9.31
N THR A 40 -5.09 -11.70 9.01
CA THR A 40 -6.14 -10.91 9.67
C THR A 40 -7.54 -11.50 9.46
N ARG A 41 -7.84 -12.00 8.26
CA ARG A 41 -9.10 -12.72 7.98
C ARG A 41 -9.18 -14.06 8.71
N ILE A 42 -8.08 -14.80 8.77
CA ILE A 42 -8.00 -16.06 9.54
C ILE A 42 -8.26 -15.78 11.02
N THR A 43 -7.71 -14.71 11.58
CA THR A 43 -7.98 -14.28 12.96
C THR A 43 -9.45 -13.96 13.16
N ILE A 44 -10.07 -13.20 12.26
CA ILE A 44 -11.51 -12.88 12.34
C ILE A 44 -12.35 -14.17 12.29
N PHE A 45 -12.07 -15.07 11.35
CA PHE A 45 -12.76 -16.35 11.22
C PHE A 45 -12.70 -17.16 12.53
N HIS A 46 -11.49 -17.43 13.03
CA HIS A 46 -11.33 -18.29 14.20
C HIS A 46 -11.82 -17.66 15.51
N GLN A 47 -11.74 -16.33 15.64
CA GLN A 47 -12.06 -15.66 16.90
C GLN A 47 -13.47 -15.09 16.94
N LEU A 48 -14.01 -14.60 15.82
CA LEU A 48 -15.29 -13.92 15.75
C LEU A 48 -16.35 -14.71 14.94
N GLY A 49 -15.95 -15.75 14.21
CA GLY A 49 -16.84 -16.60 13.43
C GLY A 49 -17.18 -16.09 12.03
N ASP A 50 -17.87 -16.94 11.29
CA ASP A 50 -18.14 -16.80 9.85
C ASP A 50 -18.97 -15.56 9.52
N GLU A 51 -19.95 -15.23 10.37
CA GLU A 51 -20.82 -14.06 10.20
C GLU A 51 -19.99 -12.77 10.20
N LYS A 52 -19.12 -12.58 11.20
CA LYS A 52 -18.26 -11.41 11.30
C LYS A 52 -17.22 -11.36 10.19
N LEU A 53 -16.71 -12.50 9.75
CA LEU A 53 -15.87 -12.58 8.56
C LEU A 53 -16.62 -12.11 7.30
N GLY A 54 -17.88 -12.51 7.15
CA GLY A 54 -18.75 -12.10 6.05
C GLY A 54 -18.98 -10.58 6.02
N ILE A 55 -19.32 -10.00 7.18
CA ILE A 55 -19.50 -8.55 7.36
C ILE A 55 -18.20 -7.80 7.00
N PHE A 56 -17.07 -8.23 7.58
CA PHE A 56 -15.76 -7.66 7.29
C PHE A 56 -15.42 -7.72 5.80
N SER A 57 -15.58 -8.89 5.19
CA SER A 57 -15.20 -9.14 3.81
C SER A 57 -16.04 -8.33 2.84
N THR A 58 -17.33 -8.11 3.16
CA THR A 58 -18.23 -7.23 2.39
C THR A 58 -17.73 -5.79 2.39
N ALA A 59 -17.48 -5.21 3.56
CA ALA A 59 -16.91 -3.87 3.65
C ALA A 59 -15.51 -3.78 2.99
N TRP A 60 -14.73 -4.86 3.05
CA TRP A 60 -13.39 -4.90 2.46
C TRP A 60 -13.39 -4.91 0.93
N GLN A 61 -14.50 -5.22 0.23
CA GLN A 61 -14.52 -5.28 -1.25
C GLN A 61 -14.18 -3.95 -1.92
N PHE A 62 -14.42 -2.83 -1.24
CA PHE A 62 -14.06 -1.50 -1.74
C PHE A 62 -12.55 -1.24 -1.72
N VAL A 63 -11.79 -1.95 -0.89
CA VAL A 63 -10.33 -1.81 -0.82
C VAL A 63 -9.68 -2.28 -2.13
N PRO A 64 -9.91 -3.51 -2.65
CA PRO A 64 -9.43 -3.90 -3.97
C PRO A 64 -9.75 -2.91 -5.09
N LEU A 65 -10.98 -2.37 -5.13
CA LEU A 65 -11.39 -1.40 -6.14
C LEU A 65 -10.51 -0.14 -6.12
N SER A 66 -10.25 0.43 -4.94
CA SER A 66 -9.33 1.57 -4.82
C SER A 66 -7.88 1.20 -5.19
N THR A 67 -7.42 0.00 -4.79
CA THR A 67 -6.05 -0.44 -5.14
C THR A 67 -5.83 -0.62 -6.63
N LEU A 68 -6.86 -0.97 -7.41
CA LEU A 68 -6.78 -1.02 -8.88
C LEU A 68 -6.49 0.35 -9.47
N PHE A 69 -7.16 1.40 -8.99
CA PHE A 69 -6.89 2.78 -9.39
C PHE A 69 -5.44 3.16 -9.06
N PHE A 70 -4.99 2.93 -7.82
CA PHE A 70 -3.63 3.27 -7.40
C PHE A 70 -2.55 2.49 -8.14
N ALA A 71 -2.82 1.26 -8.58
CA ALA A 71 -1.90 0.49 -9.42
C ALA A 71 -1.66 1.17 -10.78
N GLN A 72 -2.70 1.73 -11.40
CA GLN A 72 -2.55 2.46 -12.67
C GLN A 72 -1.78 3.77 -12.50
N VAL A 73 -2.07 4.50 -11.41
CA VAL A 73 -1.32 5.71 -11.05
C VAL A 73 0.16 5.35 -10.83
N THR A 74 0.44 4.30 -10.08
CA THR A 74 1.82 3.86 -9.82
C THR A 74 2.56 3.55 -11.12
N ARG A 75 1.91 2.80 -12.04
CA ARG A 75 2.50 2.45 -13.33
C ARG A 75 2.85 3.68 -14.16
N THR A 76 1.97 4.67 -14.17
CA THR A 76 2.10 5.88 -14.99
C THR A 76 3.22 6.80 -14.48
N TRP A 77 3.31 7.02 -13.16
CA TRP A 77 4.28 7.97 -12.60
C TRP A 77 5.66 7.37 -12.28
N ARG A 78 5.76 6.05 -12.07
CA ARG A 78 7.01 5.41 -11.62
C ARG A 78 8.19 5.71 -12.55
N LEU A 79 8.00 5.59 -13.87
CA LEU A 79 9.07 5.82 -14.84
C LEU A 79 9.52 7.29 -14.83
N THR A 80 8.56 8.22 -14.93
CA THR A 80 8.84 9.65 -14.98
C THR A 80 9.53 10.16 -13.72
N ILE A 81 9.04 9.78 -12.53
CA ILE A 81 9.66 10.15 -11.25
C ILE A 81 11.09 9.59 -11.14
N THR A 82 11.28 8.32 -11.51
CA THR A 82 12.61 7.68 -11.49
C THR A 82 13.58 8.41 -12.42
N GLN A 83 13.14 8.80 -13.61
CA GLN A 83 13.96 9.56 -14.56
C GLN A 83 14.33 10.94 -14.03
N CYS A 84 13.39 11.69 -13.43
CA CYS A 84 13.71 13.00 -12.86
C CYS A 84 14.76 12.90 -11.74
N ILE A 85 14.65 11.88 -10.87
CA ILE A 85 15.64 11.63 -9.81
C ILE A 85 17.01 11.28 -10.41
N LYS A 86 17.05 10.35 -11.38
CA LYS A 86 18.31 9.91 -12.00
C LYS A 86 19.06 11.03 -12.72
N HIS A 87 18.35 11.96 -13.35
CA HIS A 87 18.95 13.10 -14.05
C HIS A 87 19.19 14.31 -13.15
N GLY A 88 18.78 14.26 -11.87
CA GLY A 88 18.91 15.41 -10.96
C GLY A 88 18.01 16.60 -11.31
N ASP A 89 17.00 16.42 -12.18
CA ASP A 89 16.10 17.50 -12.58
C ASP A 89 15.05 17.76 -11.50
N ARG A 90 15.38 18.67 -10.58
CA ARG A 90 14.54 19.04 -9.44
C ARG A 90 13.25 19.75 -9.86
N ALA A 91 13.27 20.54 -10.93
CA ALA A 91 12.10 21.28 -11.40
C ALA A 91 11.06 20.33 -12.00
N ALA A 92 11.50 19.42 -12.88
CA ALA A 92 10.64 18.38 -13.42
C ALA A 92 10.14 17.46 -12.31
N PHE A 93 11.01 17.04 -11.38
CA PHE A 93 10.60 16.22 -10.23
C PHE A 93 9.48 16.89 -9.43
N ARG A 94 9.62 18.18 -9.09
CA ARG A 94 8.59 18.93 -8.34
C ARG A 94 7.25 18.95 -9.08
N LYS A 95 7.28 19.20 -10.40
CA LYS A 95 6.05 19.18 -11.21
C LYS A 95 5.38 17.80 -11.18
N GLN A 96 6.17 16.74 -11.36
CA GLN A 96 5.65 15.36 -11.41
C GLN A 96 5.13 14.88 -10.07
N ILE A 97 5.82 15.19 -8.96
CA ILE A 97 5.36 14.79 -7.62
C ILE A 97 4.11 15.55 -7.20
N CYS A 98 3.99 16.85 -7.53
CA CYS A 98 2.76 17.60 -7.29
C CYS A 98 1.59 17.03 -8.10
N SER A 99 1.81 16.72 -9.38
CA SER A 99 0.80 16.07 -10.22
C SER A 99 0.39 14.71 -9.67
N LEU A 100 1.35 13.90 -9.19
CA LEU A 100 1.07 12.60 -8.56
C LEU A 100 0.20 12.78 -7.32
N VAL A 101 0.60 13.66 -6.40
CA VAL A 101 -0.12 13.90 -5.13
C VAL A 101 -1.55 14.35 -5.41
N ILE A 102 -1.77 15.28 -6.33
CA ILE A 102 -3.12 15.73 -6.70
C ILE A 102 -3.94 14.58 -7.30
N THR A 103 -3.36 13.81 -8.22
CA THR A 103 -4.04 12.68 -8.89
C THR A 103 -4.40 11.58 -7.91
N VAL A 104 -3.59 11.35 -6.88
CA VAL A 104 -3.85 10.35 -5.85
C VAL A 104 -4.87 10.89 -4.84
N PHE A 105 -4.62 12.04 -4.24
CA PHE A 105 -5.38 12.49 -3.08
C PHE A 105 -6.71 13.14 -3.43
N ALA A 106 -6.85 13.87 -4.54
CA ALA A 106 -8.12 14.55 -4.85
C ALA A 106 -9.26 13.55 -5.15
N PRO A 107 -9.09 12.52 -6.00
CA PRO A 107 -10.11 11.49 -6.20
C PRO A 107 -10.35 10.66 -4.92
N THR A 108 -9.30 10.41 -4.14
CA THR A 108 -9.41 9.68 -2.88
C THR A 108 -10.23 10.44 -1.85
N LEU A 109 -9.99 11.74 -1.67
CA LEU A 109 -10.76 12.58 -0.77
C LEU A 109 -12.23 12.62 -1.18
N LEU A 110 -12.51 12.77 -2.48
CA LEU A 110 -13.87 12.70 -2.99
C LEU A 110 -14.53 11.35 -2.69
N ALA A 111 -13.85 10.23 -2.96
CA ALA A 111 -14.35 8.89 -2.67
C ALA A 111 -14.58 8.68 -1.16
N THR A 112 -13.65 9.13 -0.32
CA THR A 112 -13.78 9.10 1.14
C THR A 112 -15.00 9.89 1.59
N THR A 113 -15.22 11.11 1.09
CA THR A 113 -16.41 11.90 1.42
C THR A 113 -17.70 11.21 0.98
N VAL A 114 -17.74 10.64 -0.22
CA VAL A 114 -18.92 9.91 -0.72
C VAL A 114 -19.23 8.70 0.18
N ILE A 115 -18.23 7.89 0.54
CA ILE A 115 -18.43 6.71 1.39
C ILE A 115 -18.79 7.11 2.84
N LEU A 116 -18.25 8.22 3.35
CA LEU A 116 -18.63 8.70 4.70
C LEU A 116 -20.09 9.15 4.75
N LEU A 117 -20.60 9.76 3.68
CA LEU A 117 -21.97 10.27 3.64
C LEU A 117 -23.01 9.23 3.20
N TYR A 118 -22.63 8.31 2.30
CA TYR A 118 -23.54 7.40 1.63
C TYR A 118 -23.14 5.93 1.72
N GLY A 119 -22.14 5.59 2.55
CA GLY A 119 -21.58 4.24 2.60
C GLY A 119 -22.58 3.18 3.06
N GLY A 120 -23.51 3.54 3.95
CA GLY A 120 -24.57 2.63 4.40
C GLY A 120 -25.56 2.30 3.28
N GLU A 121 -26.01 3.33 2.56
CA GLU A 121 -26.90 3.21 1.41
C GLU A 121 -26.27 2.37 0.29
N VAL A 122 -24.97 2.55 0.06
CA VAL A 122 -24.22 1.72 -0.90
C VAL A 122 -24.22 0.25 -0.47
N ILE A 123 -24.05 -0.05 0.82
CA ILE A 123 -24.12 -1.43 1.32
C ILE A 123 -25.51 -2.03 1.08
N HIS A 124 -26.58 -1.31 1.45
CA HIS A 124 -27.95 -1.79 1.26
C HIS A 124 -28.36 -1.92 -0.21
N LEU A 125 -27.80 -1.11 -1.10
CA LEU A 125 -28.08 -1.17 -2.53
C LEU A 125 -27.39 -2.36 -3.22
N VAL A 126 -26.17 -2.68 -2.81
CA VAL A 126 -25.32 -3.67 -3.50
C VAL A 126 -25.41 -5.05 -2.87
N PHE A 127 -25.68 -5.13 -1.56
CA PHE A 127 -25.67 -6.38 -0.80
C PHE A 127 -27.02 -6.66 -0.12
N ASN A 128 -27.28 -7.93 0.16
CA ASN A 128 -28.47 -8.37 0.87
C ASN A 128 -28.45 -7.91 2.34
N ASP A 129 -29.63 -7.79 2.97
CA ASP A 129 -29.83 -7.24 4.33
C ASP A 129 -29.04 -7.98 5.42
N GLN A 130 -28.70 -9.24 5.19
CA GLN A 130 -27.81 -10.01 6.08
C GLN A 130 -26.40 -9.40 6.24
N TYR A 131 -26.00 -8.50 5.33
CA TYR A 131 -24.73 -7.77 5.39
C TYR A 131 -24.89 -6.30 5.78
N ALA A 132 -26.09 -5.86 6.21
CA ALA A 132 -26.35 -4.48 6.60
C ALA A 132 -25.37 -3.96 7.67
N ALA A 133 -24.93 -4.82 8.59
CA ALA A 133 -23.93 -4.50 9.60
C ALA A 133 -22.56 -4.08 9.03
N ALA A 134 -22.27 -4.34 7.74
CA ALA A 134 -21.07 -3.85 7.08
C ALA A 134 -21.06 -2.31 6.92
N SER A 135 -22.24 -1.68 6.95
CA SER A 135 -22.38 -0.21 6.94
C SER A 135 -21.60 0.45 8.08
N GLU A 136 -21.54 -0.18 9.25
CA GLU A 136 -20.79 0.31 10.43
C GLU A 136 -19.27 0.36 10.18
N LEU A 137 -18.77 -0.44 9.25
CA LEU A 137 -17.35 -0.48 8.89
C LEU A 137 -16.97 0.55 7.84
N MET A 138 -17.95 1.07 7.09
CA MET A 138 -17.70 1.95 5.95
C MET A 138 -16.94 3.24 6.30
N PRO A 139 -17.17 3.90 7.45
CA PRO A 139 -16.36 5.05 7.84
C PRO A 139 -14.87 4.72 7.98
N PHE A 140 -14.54 3.56 8.54
CA PHE A 140 -13.16 3.11 8.67
C PHE A 140 -12.55 2.77 7.31
N ILE A 141 -13.31 2.14 6.41
CA ILE A 141 -12.88 1.86 5.03
C ILE A 141 -12.63 3.17 4.27
N ALA A 142 -13.49 4.17 4.43
CA ALA A 142 -13.33 5.48 3.80
C ALA A 142 -12.03 6.17 4.23
N LEU A 143 -11.72 6.14 5.53
CA LEU A 143 -10.46 6.65 6.06
C LEU A 143 -9.26 5.83 5.60
N TYR A 144 -9.43 4.52 5.44
CA TYR A 144 -8.36 3.64 4.99
C TYR A 144 -7.90 3.97 3.56
N PHE A 145 -8.76 4.49 2.70
CA PHE A 145 -8.34 4.95 1.36
C PHE A 145 -7.25 6.02 1.42
N LEU A 146 -7.29 6.91 2.41
CA LEU A 146 -6.25 7.93 2.60
C LEU A 146 -4.91 7.30 3.00
N VAL A 147 -4.95 6.21 3.78
CA VAL A 147 -3.75 5.44 4.12
C VAL A 147 -3.16 4.76 2.88
N ILE A 148 -4.00 4.18 2.03
CA ILE A 148 -3.56 3.56 0.77
C ILE A 148 -3.00 4.60 -0.20
N ALA A 149 -3.59 5.80 -0.25
CA ALA A 149 -3.07 6.93 -1.02
C ALA A 149 -1.65 7.33 -0.55
N LEU A 150 -1.46 7.48 0.75
CA LEU A 150 -0.14 7.76 1.33
C LEU A 150 0.88 6.65 1.03
N ASP A 151 0.48 5.41 1.24
CA ASP A 151 1.26 4.20 0.92
C ASP A 151 1.70 4.18 -0.55
N THR A 152 0.79 4.50 -1.47
CA THR A 152 1.06 4.52 -2.91
C THR A 152 2.17 5.52 -3.24
N VAL A 153 2.05 6.76 -2.75
CA VAL A 153 3.05 7.81 -3.01
C VAL A 153 4.38 7.47 -2.34
N SER A 154 4.35 6.99 -1.10
CA SER A 154 5.57 6.71 -0.32
C SER A 154 6.35 5.53 -0.91
N VAL A 155 5.69 4.44 -1.27
CA VAL A 155 6.33 3.26 -1.86
C VAL A 155 6.87 3.57 -3.25
N LEU A 156 6.13 4.33 -4.08
CA LEU A 156 6.61 4.76 -5.39
C LEU A 156 7.92 5.54 -5.26
N LEU A 157 7.96 6.52 -4.34
CA LEU A 157 9.14 7.33 -4.10
C LEU A 157 10.31 6.50 -3.54
N ALA A 158 10.03 5.62 -2.58
CA ALA A 158 11.03 4.74 -1.99
C ALA A 158 11.67 3.83 -3.04
N VAL A 159 10.87 3.21 -3.91
CA VAL A 159 11.35 2.35 -4.99
C VAL A 159 12.15 3.16 -6.01
N ALA A 160 11.72 4.38 -6.37
CA ALA A 160 12.46 5.26 -7.26
C ALA A 160 13.82 5.70 -6.69
N LEU A 161 13.96 5.74 -5.37
CA LEU A 161 15.18 6.04 -4.62
C LEU A 161 16.01 4.78 -4.25
N SER A 162 15.69 3.62 -4.84
CA SER A 162 16.36 2.34 -4.57
C SER A 162 16.30 1.89 -3.10
N LEU A 163 15.22 2.23 -2.39
CA LEU A 163 14.97 1.82 -0.99
C LEU A 163 14.13 0.54 -0.88
N SER A 164 13.99 -0.26 -1.95
CA SER A 164 13.10 -1.44 -2.00
C SER A 164 13.34 -2.43 -0.85
N ARG A 165 14.60 -2.65 -0.44
CA ARG A 165 14.93 -3.51 0.72
C ARG A 165 14.33 -2.98 2.01
N VAL A 166 14.42 -1.68 2.24
CA VAL A 166 13.92 -1.03 3.46
C VAL A 166 12.40 -1.10 3.50
N VAL A 167 11.74 -0.89 2.35
CA VAL A 167 10.30 -1.09 2.20
C VAL A 167 9.93 -2.54 2.55
N ALA A 168 10.60 -3.53 1.98
CA ALA A 168 10.31 -4.94 2.27
C ALA A 168 10.41 -5.27 3.77
N VAL A 169 11.48 -4.80 4.43
CA VAL A 169 11.68 -5.01 5.87
C VAL A 169 10.60 -4.29 6.68
N ALA A 170 10.31 -3.02 6.39
CA ALA A 170 9.30 -2.25 7.11
C ALA A 170 7.93 -2.95 7.06
N TYR A 171 7.46 -3.36 5.88
CA TYR A 171 6.15 -4.01 5.75
C TYR A 171 6.12 -5.41 6.34
N ALA A 172 7.22 -6.17 6.31
CA ALA A 172 7.30 -7.44 7.02
C ALA A 172 7.19 -7.22 8.53
N THR A 173 7.98 -6.29 9.10
CA THR A 173 7.97 -5.99 10.52
C THR A 173 6.62 -5.48 11.00
N PHE A 174 6.08 -4.42 10.37
CA PHE A 174 4.77 -3.88 10.75
C PHE A 174 3.65 -4.88 10.47
N GLY A 175 3.75 -5.72 9.43
CA GLY A 175 2.80 -6.80 9.16
C GLY A 175 2.74 -7.81 10.31
N VAL A 176 3.90 -8.31 10.77
CA VAL A 176 3.98 -9.22 11.93
C VAL A 176 3.43 -8.57 13.19
N VAL A 177 3.84 -7.33 13.50
CA VAL A 177 3.35 -6.59 14.67
C VAL A 177 1.83 -6.42 14.62
N THR A 178 1.28 -6.11 13.44
CA THR A 178 -0.16 -5.94 13.24
C THR A 178 -0.92 -7.24 13.45
N VAL A 179 -0.40 -8.37 12.93
CA VAL A 179 -1.02 -9.68 13.15
C VAL A 179 -1.02 -10.04 14.62
N LEU A 180 0.10 -9.86 15.33
CA LEU A 180 0.18 -10.10 16.78
C LEU A 180 -0.78 -9.20 17.56
N ALA A 181 -0.86 -7.91 17.21
CA ALA A 181 -1.82 -6.99 17.81
C ALA A 181 -3.27 -7.44 17.54
N CYS A 182 -3.58 -7.92 16.33
CA CYS A 182 -4.90 -8.43 16.00
C CYS A 182 -5.25 -9.69 16.82
N LEU A 183 -4.29 -10.57 17.11
CA LEU A 183 -4.54 -11.75 17.95
C LEU A 183 -4.97 -11.33 19.37
N VAL A 184 -4.31 -10.33 19.95
CA VAL A 184 -4.66 -9.78 21.26
C VAL A 184 -6.00 -9.04 21.22
N VAL A 185 -6.19 -8.16 20.24
CA VAL A 185 -7.43 -7.35 20.11
C VAL A 185 -8.65 -8.22 19.80
N ALA A 186 -8.47 -9.36 19.13
CA ALA A 186 -9.57 -10.27 18.82
C ALA A 186 -10.24 -10.86 20.07
N GLU A 187 -9.57 -10.89 21.22
CA GLU A 187 -10.16 -11.28 22.50
C GLU A 187 -11.29 -10.33 22.94
N LEU A 188 -11.25 -9.08 22.49
CA LEU A 188 -12.28 -8.07 22.76
C LEU A 188 -13.53 -8.23 21.88
N LYS A 189 -13.52 -9.20 20.94
CA LYS A 189 -14.63 -9.51 20.01
C LYS A 189 -15.20 -8.30 19.24
N SER A 190 -14.41 -7.25 19.08
CA SER A 190 -14.81 -6.01 18.38
C SER A 190 -14.19 -5.95 16.99
N LEU A 191 -15.05 -6.02 15.97
CA LEU A 191 -14.62 -5.95 14.58
C LEU A 191 -14.06 -4.55 14.23
N ASN A 192 -14.63 -3.50 14.82
CA ASN A 192 -14.17 -2.12 14.63
C ASN A 192 -12.73 -1.95 15.15
N LEU A 193 -12.43 -2.47 16.35
CA LEU A 193 -11.07 -2.39 16.92
C LEU A 193 -10.06 -3.19 16.09
N LEU A 194 -10.46 -4.35 15.58
CA LEU A 194 -9.62 -5.13 14.66
C LEU A 194 -9.32 -4.35 13.38
N LEU A 195 -10.35 -3.77 12.76
CA LEU A 195 -10.18 -2.96 11.54
C LEU A 195 -9.27 -1.74 11.78
N VAL A 196 -9.47 -1.01 12.89
CA VAL A 196 -8.60 0.11 13.28
C VAL A 196 -7.15 -0.34 13.46
N THR A 197 -6.94 -1.50 14.08
CA THR A 197 -5.60 -2.08 14.29
C THR A 197 -4.91 -2.37 12.96
N ILE A 198 -5.63 -2.95 12.00
CA ILE A 198 -5.13 -3.22 10.64
C ILE A 198 -4.75 -1.90 9.94
N ILE A 199 -5.64 -0.91 9.98
CA ILE A 199 -5.43 0.41 9.37
C ILE A 199 -4.22 1.11 9.99
N ALA A 200 -4.10 1.10 11.32
CA ALA A 200 -3.01 1.72 12.05
C ALA A 200 -1.66 1.08 11.71
N GLY A 201 -1.60 -0.26 11.65
CA GLY A 201 -0.41 -0.99 11.24
C GLY A 201 0.08 -0.62 9.85
N HIS A 202 -0.83 -0.54 8.87
CA HIS A 202 -0.51 -0.12 7.51
C HIS A 202 -0.07 1.36 7.46
N PHE A 203 -0.76 2.23 8.20
CA PHE A 203 -0.41 3.65 8.28
C PHE A 203 1.01 3.88 8.83
N LEU A 204 1.41 3.13 9.87
CA LEU A 204 2.76 3.20 10.41
C LEU A 204 3.81 2.77 9.37
N ALA A 205 3.59 1.65 8.67
CA ALA A 205 4.48 1.18 7.61
C ALA A 205 4.64 2.21 6.48
N ALA A 206 3.52 2.80 6.04
CA ALA A 206 3.49 3.83 5.01
C ALA A 206 4.21 5.11 5.45
N SER A 207 4.00 5.53 6.71
CA SER A 207 4.60 6.75 7.28
C SER A 207 6.11 6.62 7.44
N VAL A 208 6.61 5.48 7.92
CA VAL A 208 8.06 5.19 8.01
C VAL A 208 8.68 5.21 6.61
N THR A 209 8.02 4.58 5.64
CA THR A 209 8.48 4.57 4.25
C THR A 209 8.54 5.99 3.66
N ALA A 210 7.52 6.82 3.94
CA ALA A 210 7.48 8.21 3.50
C ALA A 210 8.62 9.03 4.12
N ALA A 211 8.82 8.91 5.44
CA ALA A 211 9.87 9.64 6.16
C ALA A 211 11.26 9.31 5.61
N LEU A 212 11.57 8.03 5.42
CA LEU A 212 12.86 7.59 4.88
C LEU A 212 13.07 8.06 3.44
N SER A 213 12.02 8.03 2.63
CA SER A 213 12.06 8.54 1.26
C SER A 213 12.36 10.03 1.23
N LEU A 214 11.74 10.84 2.10
CA LEU A 214 12.00 12.27 2.21
C LEU A 214 13.43 12.57 2.65
N VAL A 215 13.99 11.80 3.58
CA VAL A 215 15.40 11.93 4.01
C VAL A 215 16.34 11.64 2.84
N LYS A 216 16.12 10.54 2.12
CA LYS A 216 16.96 10.16 0.98
C LYS A 216 16.84 11.15 -0.19
N LEU A 217 15.65 11.68 -0.44
CA LEU A 217 15.39 12.66 -1.48
C LEU A 217 16.22 13.94 -1.30
N ARG A 218 16.43 14.39 -0.06
CA ARG A 218 17.28 15.56 0.25
C ARG A 218 18.73 15.37 -0.20
N THR A 219 19.22 14.13 -0.20
CA THR A 219 20.58 13.79 -0.65
C THR A 219 20.66 13.53 -2.15
N ALA A 220 19.55 13.20 -2.82
CA ALA A 220 19.53 12.86 -4.24
C ALA A 220 19.61 14.09 -5.17
N PHE A 221 19.24 15.28 -4.67
CA PHE A 221 19.28 16.54 -5.42
C PHE A 221 20.29 17.55 -4.85
N ARG A 222 21.30 17.07 -4.11
CA ARG A 222 22.49 17.85 -3.73
C ARG A 222 23.57 17.60 -4.76
#